data_AF-A0A433PEQ1-F1
#
_entry.id   AF-A0A433PEQ1-F1
#
_cell.length_a   1.000
_cell.length_b   1.000
_cell.length_c   1.000
_cell.angle_alpha   90.00
_cell.angle_beta   90.00
_cell.angle_gamma   90.00
#
_symmetry.space_group_name_H-M   'P 1'
#
loop_
_entity.id
_entity.type
_entity.pdbx_description
1 polymer ?
#
loop_
_entity_poly.entity_id
_entity_poly.type
_entity_poly.pdbx_seq_one_letter_code
_entity_poly.pdbx_strand_id
1 'polypeptide(L)'
;MDSDTLQQDLSEDDLFRQYSTQTNKTFMQGIGPWFFCHLSTKNWGNSEDGQILVDKWENVLKIKPDFVEMVTWNGNESTYLAPPDSPVIQQFYPWATLSHSAFLDLSSYYHQAFKTGKRPKIIRDKLYYYYRTHSKNAIPSNDTLGVPVGGAQEDDDIYVVSMLSEPGTVVITSGKSSNQFTVTAGINKLSMPFQEGKQTVALKRKGHTVMTSTGHVEINNKIRVLNFNVYTNFVEAPRSLKKKSCRR
;
A
#
# COMPACT_ATOMS: atom_id res chain seq x y z
N MET A 1 10.75 -16.20 -13.08
CA MET A 1 9.39 -15.95 -13.60
C MET A 1 9.14 -14.51 -13.28
N ASP A 2 9.31 -13.63 -14.26
CA ASP A 2 8.90 -12.24 -14.11
C ASP A 2 7.39 -12.27 -13.96
N SER A 3 6.91 -11.97 -12.76
CA SER A 3 5.50 -11.66 -12.55
C SER A 3 5.28 -10.33 -13.25
N ASP A 4 4.66 -10.37 -14.43
CA ASP A 4 4.03 -9.20 -15.07
C ASP A 4 3.00 -8.67 -14.07
N THR A 5 3.49 -7.86 -13.14
CA THR A 5 2.67 -7.13 -12.19
C THR A 5 1.98 -6.05 -13.01
N LEU A 6 0.67 -5.89 -12.83
CA LEU A 6 -0.05 -4.78 -13.46
C LEU A 6 0.71 -3.48 -13.20
N GLN A 7 1.22 -2.87 -14.28
CA GLN A 7 1.91 -1.61 -14.19
C GLN A 7 0.88 -0.50 -14.27
N GLN A 8 0.95 0.43 -13.32
CA GLN A 8 0.07 1.58 -13.31
C GLN A 8 0.27 2.44 -14.57
N ASP A 9 -0.81 2.76 -15.29
CA ASP A 9 -0.75 3.77 -16.33
C ASP A 9 -0.71 5.17 -15.70
N LEU A 10 0.41 5.86 -15.92
CA LEU A 10 0.69 7.20 -15.41
C LEU A 10 0.88 8.20 -16.56
N SER A 11 0.57 7.79 -17.79
CA SER A 11 0.78 8.60 -18.99
C SER A 11 -0.12 9.85 -19.04
N GLU A 12 -1.33 9.75 -18.50
CA GLU A 12 -2.24 10.89 -18.40
C GLU A 12 -1.66 11.98 -17.48
N ASP A 13 -1.08 11.61 -16.35
CA ASP A 13 -0.43 12.55 -15.41
C ASP A 13 0.72 13.31 -16.09
N ASP A 14 1.55 12.59 -16.87
CA ASP A 14 2.64 13.19 -17.67
C ASP A 14 2.07 14.20 -18.69
N LEU A 15 0.99 13.85 -19.40
CA LEU A 15 0.32 14.72 -20.39
C LEU A 15 -0.30 15.97 -19.74
N PHE A 16 -0.99 15.82 -18.61
CA PHE A 16 -1.56 16.96 -17.88
C PHE A 16 -0.46 17.89 -17.37
N ARG A 17 0.68 17.37 -16.91
CA ARG A 17 1.83 18.22 -16.55
C ARG A 17 2.40 18.96 -17.77
N GLN A 18 2.50 18.29 -18.90
CA GLN A 18 2.99 18.90 -20.14
C GLN A 18 2.07 20.04 -20.59
N TYR A 19 0.76 19.80 -20.67
CA TYR A 19 -0.20 20.79 -21.14
C TYR A 19 -0.37 21.97 -20.17
N SER A 20 -0.38 21.71 -18.86
CA SER A 20 -0.41 22.79 -17.87
C SER A 20 0.81 23.72 -18.00
N THR A 21 2.00 23.15 -18.23
CA THR A 21 3.21 23.94 -18.49
C THR A 21 3.08 24.76 -19.78
N GLN A 22 2.62 24.16 -20.88
CA GLN A 22 2.46 24.85 -22.17
C GLN A 22 1.44 25.99 -22.13
N THR A 23 0.41 25.86 -21.28
CA THR A 23 -0.68 26.83 -21.16
C THR A 23 -0.52 27.78 -19.96
N ASN A 24 0.61 27.72 -19.25
CA ASN A 24 0.89 28.50 -18.05
C ASN A 24 -0.23 28.36 -16.98
N LYS A 25 -0.69 27.13 -16.76
CA LYS A 25 -1.67 26.76 -15.73
C LYS A 25 -1.00 25.98 -14.62
N THR A 26 -1.54 26.14 -13.41
CA THR A 26 -1.18 25.32 -12.27
C THR A 26 -1.72 23.90 -12.44
N PHE A 27 -0.92 22.91 -12.06
CA PHE A 27 -1.33 21.50 -12.03
C PHE A 27 -1.28 20.94 -10.62
N MET A 28 -2.38 20.30 -10.21
CA MET A 28 -2.48 19.55 -8.96
C MET A 28 -2.68 18.07 -9.28
N GLN A 29 -1.73 17.24 -8.86
CA GLN A 29 -1.82 15.79 -9.04
C GLN A 29 -2.64 15.17 -7.90
N GLY A 30 -3.71 14.46 -8.24
CA GLY A 30 -4.45 13.63 -7.30
C GLY A 30 -3.73 12.30 -7.06
N ILE A 31 -3.63 11.88 -5.79
CA ILE A 31 -3.08 10.58 -5.39
C ILE A 31 -4.09 9.88 -4.48
N GLY A 32 -4.66 8.79 -4.97
CA GLY A 32 -5.39 7.83 -4.15
C GLY A 32 -4.60 6.54 -3.96
N PRO A 33 -4.48 6.02 -2.71
CA PRO A 33 -3.67 4.85 -2.45
C PRO A 33 -4.32 3.55 -2.91
N TRP A 34 -5.65 3.51 -2.96
CA TRP A 34 -6.47 2.38 -3.36
C TRP A 34 -7.85 2.87 -3.79
N PHE A 35 -8.58 2.09 -4.60
CA PHE A 35 -9.96 2.41 -4.96
C PHE A 35 -10.83 1.15 -4.98
N PHE A 36 -11.95 1.21 -4.26
CA PHE A 36 -13.00 0.19 -4.30
C PHE A 36 -14.31 0.76 -3.77
N CYS A 37 -15.40 0.50 -4.48
CA CYS A 37 -16.76 0.82 -4.09
C CYS A 37 -17.71 -0.32 -4.48
N HIS A 38 -18.66 -0.64 -3.60
CA HIS A 38 -19.60 -1.75 -3.79
C HIS A 38 -21.04 -1.34 -3.44
N LEU A 39 -21.57 -0.43 -4.26
CA LEU A 39 -22.92 0.11 -4.20
C LEU A 39 -23.72 -0.33 -5.43
N SER A 40 -25.05 -0.43 -5.30
CA SER A 40 -25.94 -0.77 -6.41
C SER A 40 -25.83 0.21 -7.59
N THR A 41 -25.44 1.45 -7.31
CA THR A 41 -25.21 2.50 -8.32
C THR A 41 -23.74 2.62 -8.74
N LYS A 42 -22.81 1.96 -8.04
CA LYS A 42 -21.36 2.07 -8.25
C LYS A 42 -20.63 0.85 -7.68
N ASN A 43 -20.28 -0.11 -8.55
CA ASN A 43 -19.59 -1.35 -8.18
C ASN A 43 -18.26 -1.49 -8.95
N TRP A 44 -17.23 -0.77 -8.50
CA TRP A 44 -15.93 -0.63 -9.18
C TRP A 44 -14.78 -0.90 -8.20
N GLY A 45 -13.78 -1.65 -8.65
CA GLY A 45 -12.51 -1.87 -7.96
C GLY A 45 -11.37 -1.20 -8.72
N ASN A 46 -10.16 -1.39 -8.25
CA ASN A 46 -8.99 -1.02 -9.03
C ASN A 46 -8.97 -1.91 -10.28
N SER A 47 -8.59 -1.34 -11.42
CA SER A 47 -8.17 -2.13 -12.59
C SER A 47 -6.67 -2.46 -12.55
N GLU A 48 -5.97 -1.97 -11.53
CA GLU A 48 -4.52 -2.02 -11.35
C GLU A 48 -4.22 -2.35 -9.89
N ASP A 49 -3.76 -3.57 -9.65
CA ASP A 49 -3.31 -4.01 -8.34
C ASP A 49 -1.81 -3.75 -8.16
N GLY A 50 -1.32 -3.80 -6.93
CA GLY A 50 0.11 -3.80 -6.65
C GLY A 50 0.65 -2.56 -5.97
N GLN A 51 1.78 -2.06 -6.46
CA GLN A 51 2.60 -1.08 -5.76
C GLN A 51 2.24 0.37 -6.09
N ILE A 52 0.94 0.56 -6.36
CA ILE A 52 0.34 1.74 -6.96
C ILE A 52 0.69 3.03 -6.22
N LEU A 53 0.68 3.01 -4.88
CA LEU A 53 0.99 4.20 -4.11
C LEU A 53 2.45 4.64 -4.28
N VAL A 54 3.39 3.67 -4.31
CA VAL A 54 4.80 3.98 -4.56
C VAL A 54 4.96 4.52 -5.98
N ASP A 55 4.35 3.89 -6.97
CA ASP A 55 4.49 4.30 -8.37
C ASP A 55 3.90 5.70 -8.62
N LYS A 56 2.72 6.02 -8.06
CA LYS A 56 2.16 7.39 -8.04
C LYS A 56 3.14 8.39 -7.43
N TRP A 57 3.71 8.07 -6.28
CA TRP A 57 4.64 8.97 -5.61
C TRP A 57 5.95 9.17 -6.37
N GLU A 58 6.50 8.10 -6.95
CA GLU A 58 7.67 8.16 -7.81
C GLU A 58 7.40 9.06 -9.03
N ASN A 59 6.20 8.95 -9.64
CA ASN A 59 5.78 9.82 -10.73
C ASN A 59 5.66 11.28 -10.31
N VAL A 60 5.05 11.55 -9.14
CA VAL A 60 4.94 12.91 -8.59
C VAL A 60 6.31 13.56 -8.43
N LEU A 61 7.31 12.83 -7.93
CA LEU A 61 8.67 13.33 -7.80
C LEU A 61 9.36 13.56 -9.17
N LYS A 62 8.99 12.78 -10.19
CA LYS A 62 9.47 12.93 -11.58
C LYS A 62 8.87 14.17 -12.25
N ILE A 63 7.54 14.28 -12.29
CA ILE A 63 6.82 15.31 -13.06
C ILE A 63 6.71 16.65 -12.32
N LYS A 64 6.87 16.63 -11.00
CA LYS A 64 6.87 17.81 -10.11
C LYS A 64 5.63 18.70 -10.35
N PRO A 65 4.42 18.20 -10.03
CA PRO A 65 3.22 19.04 -10.07
C PRO A 65 3.37 20.21 -9.08
N ASP A 66 2.59 21.27 -9.29
CA ASP A 66 2.63 22.45 -8.41
C ASP A 66 2.01 22.13 -7.05
N PHE A 67 0.99 21.26 -7.04
CA PHE A 67 0.32 20.76 -5.84
C PHE A 67 0.12 19.24 -5.92
N VAL A 68 -0.04 18.63 -4.76
CA VAL A 68 -0.44 17.22 -4.61
C VAL A 68 -1.66 17.17 -3.71
N GLU A 69 -2.70 16.47 -4.16
CA GLU A 69 -3.91 16.20 -3.39
C GLU A 69 -3.95 14.72 -2.99
N MET A 70 -4.02 14.44 -1.69
CA MET A 70 -4.29 13.09 -1.21
C MET A 70 -5.80 12.85 -1.21
N VAL A 71 -6.25 11.98 -2.11
CA VAL A 71 -7.64 11.59 -2.30
C VAL A 71 -7.80 10.23 -1.62
N THR A 72 -8.37 10.12 -0.42
CA THR A 72 -9.02 11.14 0.41
C THR A 72 -8.66 10.94 1.89
N TRP A 73 -9.04 11.88 2.76
CA TRP A 73 -8.96 11.63 4.19
C TRP A 73 -9.95 10.54 4.64
N ASN A 74 -11.23 10.63 4.24
CA ASN A 74 -12.31 9.79 4.76
C ASN A 74 -13.39 9.41 3.72
N GLY A 75 -13.03 9.31 2.44
CA GLY A 75 -13.95 8.95 1.36
C GLY A 75 -14.36 7.48 1.36
N ASN A 76 -15.56 7.21 0.86
CA ASN A 76 -16.23 5.91 0.87
C ASN A 76 -15.76 4.94 -0.22
N GLU A 77 -14.95 5.40 -1.17
CA GLU A 77 -14.45 4.63 -2.30
C GLU A 77 -13.14 3.91 -1.98
N SER A 78 -12.93 3.58 -0.69
CA SER A 78 -11.71 2.94 -0.19
C SER A 78 -10.42 3.74 -0.45
N THR A 79 -10.55 5.03 -0.76
CA THR A 79 -9.43 5.95 -0.96
C THR A 79 -8.95 6.59 0.34
N TYR A 80 -9.63 6.32 1.46
CA TYR A 80 -9.37 6.97 2.75
C TYR A 80 -7.98 6.68 3.30
N LEU A 81 -7.46 7.62 4.09
CA LEU A 81 -6.21 7.50 4.84
C LEU A 81 -6.42 7.62 6.35
N ALA A 82 -7.57 8.13 6.78
CA ALA A 82 -7.89 8.23 8.19
C ALA A 82 -7.93 6.84 8.83
N PRO A 83 -7.50 6.70 10.09
CA PRO A 83 -7.64 5.45 10.84
C PRO A 83 -9.10 4.94 10.84
N PRO A 84 -9.36 3.62 10.80
CA PRO A 84 -10.72 3.08 10.78
C PRO A 84 -11.56 3.39 12.02
N ASP A 85 -10.90 3.66 13.16
CA ASP A 85 -11.51 4.09 14.41
C ASP A 85 -11.70 5.61 14.50
N SER A 86 -11.34 6.35 13.44
CA SER A 86 -11.52 7.79 13.38
C SER A 86 -13.02 8.14 13.35
N PRO A 87 -13.48 9.12 14.17
CA PRO A 87 -14.89 9.50 14.23
C PRO A 87 -15.42 10.11 12.91
N VAL A 88 -14.52 10.48 11.98
CA VAL A 88 -14.88 11.02 10.67
C VAL A 88 -15.00 9.97 9.57
N ILE A 89 -14.52 8.74 9.81
CA ILE A 89 -14.79 7.61 8.92
C ILE A 89 -16.23 7.18 9.19
N GLN A 90 -17.10 7.56 8.27
CA GLN A 90 -18.49 7.12 8.33
C GLN A 90 -18.54 5.61 8.07
N GLN A 91 -18.81 4.83 9.11
CA GLN A 91 -18.99 3.36 9.01
C GLN A 91 -20.27 2.95 8.26
N PHE A 92 -20.93 3.86 7.53
CA PHE A 92 -22.07 3.51 6.68
C PHE A 92 -21.69 2.54 5.56
N TYR A 93 -20.40 2.43 5.24
CA TYR A 93 -19.88 1.51 4.23
C TYR A 93 -19.15 0.35 4.89
N PRO A 94 -19.62 -0.90 4.74
CA PRO A 94 -19.10 -2.05 5.48
C PRO A 94 -17.62 -2.39 5.15
N TRP A 95 -17.11 -1.93 4.00
CA TRP A 95 -15.73 -2.15 3.58
C TRP A 95 -14.72 -1.12 4.12
N ALA A 96 -15.17 0.02 4.66
CA ALA A 96 -14.31 1.10 5.16
C ALA A 96 -13.78 0.84 6.58
N THR A 97 -13.61 -0.43 6.95
CA THR A 97 -13.20 -0.89 8.29
C THR A 97 -11.73 -1.34 8.34
N LEU A 98 -11.06 -1.42 7.19
CA LEU A 98 -9.69 -1.90 7.07
C LEU A 98 -8.68 -0.76 7.27
N SER A 99 -7.60 -1.02 7.99
CA SER A 99 -6.56 0.00 8.26
C SER A 99 -5.79 0.39 7.00
N HIS A 100 -5.73 1.68 6.70
CA HIS A 100 -4.86 2.28 5.66
C HIS A 100 -3.63 3.01 6.24
N SER A 101 -3.27 2.70 7.50
CA SER A 101 -2.17 3.35 8.22
C SER A 101 -0.81 3.20 7.53
N ALA A 102 -0.57 2.08 6.85
CA ALA A 102 0.68 1.86 6.12
C ALA A 102 0.81 2.85 4.94
N PHE A 103 -0.29 3.11 4.23
CA PHE A 103 -0.32 4.08 3.14
C PHE A 103 -0.09 5.50 3.64
N LEU A 104 -0.68 5.87 4.78
CA LEU A 104 -0.49 7.19 5.40
C LEU A 104 0.98 7.38 5.85
N ASP A 105 1.54 6.41 6.56
CA ASP A 105 2.92 6.48 7.05
C ASP A 105 3.94 6.46 5.89
N LEU A 106 3.74 5.60 4.88
CA LEU A 106 4.58 5.55 3.68
C LEU A 106 4.57 6.88 2.92
N SER A 107 3.39 7.49 2.76
CA SER A 107 3.25 8.79 2.08
C SER A 107 4.02 9.90 2.79
N SER A 108 4.26 9.80 4.10
CA SER A 108 5.04 10.82 4.83
C SER A 108 6.48 10.96 4.34
N TYR A 109 7.11 9.88 3.90
CA TYR A 109 8.45 9.92 3.28
C TYR A 109 8.44 10.74 1.98
N TYR A 110 7.46 10.44 1.12
CA TYR A 110 7.32 11.08 -0.19
C TYR A 110 6.88 12.54 -0.08
N HIS A 111 6.01 12.87 0.88
CA HIS A 111 5.68 14.25 1.21
C HIS A 111 6.92 15.07 1.55
N GLN A 112 7.85 14.52 2.33
CA GLN A 112 9.10 15.22 2.66
C GLN A 112 9.99 15.36 1.42
N ALA A 113 10.08 14.32 0.58
CA ALA A 113 10.83 14.38 -0.67
C ALA A 113 10.27 15.45 -1.63
N PHE A 114 8.96 15.52 -1.79
CA PHE A 114 8.28 16.50 -2.62
C PHE A 114 8.51 17.93 -2.11
N LYS A 115 8.25 18.19 -0.82
CA LYS A 115 8.41 19.53 -0.22
C LYS A 115 9.84 20.06 -0.26
N THR A 116 10.83 19.18 -0.16
CA THR A 116 12.25 19.59 -0.07
C THR A 116 13.01 19.43 -1.39
N GLY A 117 12.40 18.79 -2.39
CA GLY A 117 13.07 18.38 -3.63
C GLY A 117 14.19 17.35 -3.44
N LYS A 118 14.31 16.73 -2.25
CA LYS A 118 15.37 15.77 -1.91
C LYS A 118 14.84 14.58 -1.15
N ARG A 119 15.21 13.37 -1.57
CA ARG A 119 14.86 12.15 -0.84
C ARG A 119 15.48 12.14 0.56
N PRO A 120 14.67 11.99 1.63
CA PRO A 120 15.19 11.81 2.98
C PRO A 120 16.06 10.55 3.05
N LYS A 121 17.12 10.59 3.87
CA LYS A 121 17.89 9.38 4.17
C LYS A 121 17.04 8.42 5.00
N ILE A 122 16.94 7.17 4.56
CA ILE A 122 16.30 6.11 5.35
C ILE A 122 17.26 5.71 6.47
N ILE A 123 16.89 6.06 7.70
CA ILE A 123 17.69 5.81 8.92
C ILE A 123 17.02 4.83 9.88
N ARG A 124 15.80 4.39 9.56
CA ARG A 124 15.03 3.40 10.30
C ARG A 124 14.39 2.46 9.30
N ASP A 125 14.59 1.17 9.51
CA ASP A 125 13.99 0.14 8.66
C ASP A 125 12.47 0.11 8.88
N LYS A 126 11.72 0.06 7.78
CA LYS A 126 10.28 -0.15 7.78
C LYS A 126 9.89 -1.20 6.75
N LEU A 127 8.92 -2.04 7.10
CA LEU A 127 8.22 -2.92 6.17
C LEU A 127 6.75 -2.53 6.19
N TYR A 128 6.23 -2.11 5.05
CA TYR A 128 4.82 -1.86 4.83
C TYR A 128 4.26 -3.04 4.05
N TYR A 129 3.07 -3.49 4.40
CA TYR A 129 2.45 -4.61 3.72
C TYR A 129 0.95 -4.44 3.65
N TYR A 130 0.38 -4.93 2.56
CA TYR A 130 -1.04 -4.84 2.30
C TYR A 130 -1.51 -5.95 1.37
N TYR A 131 -2.77 -6.31 1.50
CA TYR A 131 -3.39 -7.43 0.82
C TYR A 131 -4.92 -7.33 0.93
N ARG A 132 -5.61 -7.98 -0.01
CA ARG A 132 -7.06 -8.19 0.07
C ARG A 132 -7.40 -9.29 1.06
N THR A 133 -8.59 -9.20 1.66
CA THR A 133 -8.99 -10.11 2.76
C THR A 133 -9.58 -11.44 2.29
N HIS A 134 -9.72 -11.62 0.98
CA HIS A 134 -10.13 -12.85 0.32
C HIS A 134 -9.63 -12.85 -1.13
N SER A 135 -9.65 -14.01 -1.78
CA SER A 135 -9.37 -14.16 -3.22
C SER A 135 -10.40 -13.39 -4.06
N LYS A 136 -9.98 -12.86 -5.21
CA LYS A 136 -10.90 -12.34 -6.24
C LYS A 136 -11.92 -13.37 -6.72
N ASN A 137 -11.57 -14.66 -6.58
CA ASN A 137 -12.39 -15.81 -6.94
C ASN A 137 -13.19 -16.39 -5.76
N ALA A 138 -13.18 -15.73 -4.59
CA ALA A 138 -13.99 -16.16 -3.46
C ALA A 138 -15.48 -16.16 -3.83
N ILE A 139 -16.22 -17.15 -3.36
CA ILE A 139 -17.66 -17.29 -3.64
C ILE A 139 -18.42 -16.73 -2.44
N PRO A 140 -19.02 -15.52 -2.53
CA PRO A 140 -19.76 -14.94 -1.43
C PRO A 140 -21.07 -15.68 -1.19
N SER A 141 -21.47 -15.78 0.08
CA SER A 141 -22.74 -16.42 0.47
C SER A 141 -23.97 -15.54 0.24
N ASN A 142 -23.80 -14.22 0.11
CA ASN A 142 -24.92 -13.28 -0.05
C ASN A 142 -24.44 -11.95 -0.68
N ASP A 143 -24.00 -12.02 -1.93
CA ASP A 143 -23.64 -10.86 -2.74
C ASP A 143 -24.55 -10.79 -3.97
N THR A 144 -25.25 -9.67 -4.13
CA THR A 144 -26.20 -9.44 -5.23
C THR A 144 -25.64 -8.55 -6.33
N LEU A 145 -24.48 -7.92 -6.11
CA LEU A 145 -23.84 -7.00 -7.05
C LEU A 145 -22.75 -7.71 -7.86
N GLY A 146 -22.16 -8.77 -7.31
CA GLY A 146 -21.13 -9.57 -7.96
C GLY A 146 -19.78 -8.86 -8.04
N VAL A 147 -18.87 -9.44 -8.84
CA VAL A 147 -17.49 -8.95 -8.97
C VAL A 147 -17.50 -7.50 -9.48
N PRO A 148 -16.83 -6.56 -8.78
CA PRO A 148 -16.75 -5.17 -9.23
C PRO A 148 -16.06 -5.06 -10.59
N VAL A 149 -16.39 -4.03 -11.37
CA VAL A 149 -15.64 -3.68 -12.58
C VAL A 149 -14.16 -3.46 -12.20
N GLY A 150 -13.22 -4.08 -12.91
CA GLY A 150 -11.79 -4.07 -12.58
C GLY A 150 -11.34 -5.21 -11.65
N GLY A 151 -12.26 -5.81 -10.89
CA GLY A 151 -11.90 -6.84 -9.91
C GLY A 151 -11.35 -8.14 -10.51
N ALA A 152 -11.70 -8.49 -11.74
CA ALA A 152 -11.14 -9.68 -12.38
C ALA A 152 -9.64 -9.54 -12.69
N GLN A 153 -9.19 -8.29 -12.89
CA GLN A 153 -7.82 -7.93 -13.22
C GLN A 153 -6.91 -7.95 -11.99
N GLU A 154 -7.44 -7.63 -10.81
CA GLU A 154 -6.67 -7.63 -9.55
C GLU A 154 -5.94 -8.96 -9.28
N ASP A 155 -4.81 -8.93 -8.59
CA ASP A 155 -3.99 -10.11 -8.30
C ASP A 155 -4.25 -10.60 -6.87
N ASP A 156 -4.23 -11.91 -6.67
CA ASP A 156 -4.34 -12.50 -5.33
C ASP A 156 -2.97 -12.51 -4.64
N ASP A 157 -2.37 -11.34 -4.49
CA ASP A 157 -1.01 -11.13 -3.99
C ASP A 157 -0.98 -10.37 -2.66
N ILE A 158 0.01 -10.69 -1.82
CA ILE A 158 0.46 -9.81 -0.75
C ILE A 158 1.58 -8.93 -1.27
N TYR A 159 1.46 -7.63 -1.06
CA TYR A 159 2.45 -6.64 -1.46
C TYR A 159 3.23 -6.15 -0.25
N VAL A 160 4.53 -5.93 -0.45
CA VAL A 160 5.42 -5.39 0.58
C VAL A 160 6.29 -4.28 -0.01
N VAL A 161 6.33 -3.14 0.66
CA VAL A 161 7.34 -2.09 0.44
C VAL A 161 8.35 -2.20 1.57
N SER A 162 9.61 -2.43 1.25
CA SER A 162 10.70 -2.34 2.22
C SER A 162 11.40 -1.00 2.09
N MET A 163 11.59 -0.30 3.21
CA MET A 163 12.41 0.89 3.31
C MET A 163 13.55 0.61 4.27
N LEU A 164 14.72 0.27 3.74
CA LEU A 164 15.84 -0.21 4.56
C LEU A 164 17.01 0.77 4.60
N SER A 165 17.64 0.92 5.76
CA SER A 165 18.88 1.70 5.89
C SER A 165 20.11 0.95 5.37
N GLU A 166 20.05 -0.40 5.37
CA GLU A 166 21.10 -1.31 4.93
C GLU A 166 20.46 -2.55 4.25
N PRO A 167 21.18 -3.26 3.35
CA PRO A 167 20.69 -4.48 2.74
C PRO A 167 20.22 -5.54 3.76
N GLY A 168 19.32 -6.43 3.33
CA GLY A 168 18.78 -7.49 4.18
C GLY A 168 17.92 -8.47 3.41
N THR A 169 17.35 -9.44 4.13
CA THR A 169 16.42 -10.42 3.57
C THR A 169 15.03 -10.17 4.13
N VAL A 170 14.08 -9.83 3.26
CA VAL A 170 12.66 -9.74 3.62
C VAL A 170 12.04 -11.11 3.45
N VAL A 171 11.36 -11.59 4.49
CA VAL A 171 10.59 -12.84 4.48
C VAL A 171 9.12 -12.46 4.49
N ILE A 172 8.38 -12.94 3.50
CA ILE A 172 6.93 -12.83 3.41
C ILE A 172 6.36 -14.21 3.66
N THR A 173 5.39 -14.30 4.56
CA THR A 173 4.65 -15.53 4.86
C THR A 173 3.17 -15.24 4.72
N SER A 174 2.51 -16.02 3.87
CA SER A 174 1.08 -15.92 3.61
C SER A 174 0.43 -17.28 3.78
N GLY A 175 -0.39 -17.42 4.82
CA GLY A 175 -0.98 -18.70 5.19
C GLY A 175 0.11 -19.75 5.46
N LYS A 176 0.20 -20.76 4.60
CA LYS A 176 1.21 -21.83 4.67
C LYS A 176 2.41 -21.61 3.74
N SER A 177 2.35 -20.62 2.86
CA SER A 177 3.42 -20.29 1.91
C SER A 177 4.38 -19.26 2.48
N SER A 178 5.66 -19.35 2.10
CA SER A 178 6.65 -18.33 2.46
C SER A 178 7.74 -18.17 1.39
N ASN A 179 8.04 -16.92 1.06
CA ASN A 179 9.13 -16.54 0.16
C ASN A 179 10.14 -15.63 0.88
N GLN A 180 11.38 -15.67 0.41
CA GLN A 180 12.47 -14.82 0.91
C GLN A 180 13.04 -13.99 -0.24
N PHE A 181 13.28 -12.71 0.03
CA PHE A 181 13.74 -11.73 -0.94
C PHE A 181 14.98 -11.02 -0.40
N THR A 182 16.11 -11.16 -1.09
CA THR A 182 17.30 -10.35 -0.79
C THR A 182 17.12 -8.99 -1.42
N VAL A 183 17.16 -7.94 -0.59
CA VAL A 183 16.88 -6.56 -0.99
C VAL A 183 18.02 -5.63 -0.62
N THR A 184 18.12 -4.52 -1.34
CA THR A 184 19.14 -3.50 -1.12
C THR A 184 18.69 -2.47 -0.09
N ALA A 185 19.62 -1.61 0.37
CA ALA A 185 19.24 -0.40 1.08
C ALA A 185 18.43 0.52 0.18
N GLY A 186 17.46 1.24 0.73
CA GLY A 186 16.53 2.05 -0.05
C GLY A 186 15.11 1.47 -0.03
N ILE A 187 14.35 1.81 -1.08
CA ILE A 187 12.97 1.36 -1.25
C ILE A 187 12.97 0.19 -2.22
N ASN A 188 12.38 -0.95 -1.83
CA ASN A 188 12.21 -2.10 -2.71
C ASN A 188 10.74 -2.55 -2.66
N LYS A 189 10.18 -2.84 -3.85
CA LYS A 189 8.82 -3.33 -4.05
C LYS A 189 8.86 -4.85 -4.20
N LEU A 190 8.05 -5.57 -3.43
CA LEU A 190 8.01 -7.03 -3.38
C LEU A 190 6.56 -7.50 -3.44
N SER A 191 6.33 -8.68 -4.00
CA SER A 191 5.04 -9.37 -3.89
C SER A 191 5.21 -10.89 -3.91
N MET A 192 4.17 -11.58 -3.47
CA MET A 192 3.98 -13.01 -3.73
C MET A 192 2.49 -13.34 -3.69
N PRO A 193 2.05 -14.43 -4.35
CA PRO A 193 0.70 -14.94 -4.21
C PRO A 193 0.35 -15.20 -2.75
N PHE A 194 -0.82 -14.72 -2.32
CA PHE A 194 -1.32 -14.94 -0.99
C PHE A 194 -2.03 -16.29 -0.85
N GLN A 195 -2.16 -16.75 0.39
CA GLN A 195 -3.00 -17.87 0.79
C GLN A 195 -3.83 -17.51 2.01
N GLU A 196 -4.94 -18.22 2.20
CA GLU A 196 -5.78 -18.09 3.38
C GLU A 196 -4.98 -18.27 4.69
N GLY A 197 -5.38 -17.50 5.70
CA GLY A 197 -4.75 -17.47 7.03
C GLY A 197 -3.94 -16.20 7.27
N LYS A 198 -2.98 -16.31 8.18
CA LYS A 198 -2.18 -15.18 8.68
C LYS A 198 -1.16 -14.69 7.66
N GLN A 199 -0.99 -13.37 7.65
CA GLN A 199 -0.02 -12.67 6.82
C GLN A 199 1.08 -12.11 7.71
N THR A 200 2.33 -12.52 7.50
CA THR A 200 3.48 -12.12 8.32
C THR A 200 4.61 -11.63 7.44
N VAL A 201 5.23 -10.52 7.83
CA VAL A 201 6.44 -9.99 7.18
C VAL A 201 7.55 -9.86 8.21
N ALA A 202 8.77 -10.18 7.80
CA ALA A 202 9.95 -10.06 8.67
C ALA A 202 11.16 -9.57 7.89
N LEU A 203 12.01 -8.79 8.56
CA LEU A 203 13.33 -8.44 8.07
C LEU A 203 14.36 -9.28 8.81
N LYS A 204 15.23 -9.97 8.06
CA LYS A 204 16.35 -10.74 8.58
C LYS A 204 17.67 -10.16 8.11
N ARG A 205 18.66 -10.17 9.01
CA ARG A 205 20.07 -9.88 8.68
C ARG A 205 20.96 -10.87 9.41
N LYS A 206 21.92 -11.46 8.70
CA LYS A 206 22.86 -12.47 9.25
C LYS A 206 22.14 -13.62 9.96
N GLY A 207 21.01 -14.08 9.42
CA GLY A 207 20.20 -15.16 9.99
C GLY A 207 19.29 -14.76 11.16
N HIS A 208 19.41 -13.55 11.72
CA HIS A 208 18.59 -13.08 12.83
C HIS A 208 17.43 -12.21 12.37
N THR A 209 16.26 -12.37 12.99
CA THR A 209 15.11 -11.48 12.80
C THR A 209 15.38 -10.13 13.45
N VAL A 210 15.42 -9.07 12.64
CA VAL A 210 15.57 -7.68 13.07
C VAL A 210 14.23 -7.11 13.53
N MET A 211 13.17 -7.39 12.77
CA MET A 211 11.79 -7.02 13.09
C MET A 211 10.83 -7.94 12.35
N THR A 212 9.62 -8.07 12.89
CA THR A 212 8.56 -8.92 12.34
C THR A 212 7.20 -8.35 12.69
N SER A 213 6.21 -8.59 11.86
CA SER A 213 4.81 -8.23 12.13
C SER A 213 3.87 -9.21 11.47
N THR A 214 2.79 -9.53 12.18
CA THR A 214 1.68 -10.33 11.68
C THR A 214 0.44 -9.45 11.60
N GLY A 215 -0.23 -9.42 10.44
CA GLY A 215 -1.47 -8.68 10.24
C GLY A 215 -2.60 -9.16 11.17
N HIS A 216 -3.47 -8.24 11.57
CA HIS A 216 -4.60 -8.54 12.45
C HIS A 216 -5.82 -9.09 11.71
N VAL A 217 -5.85 -8.96 10.38
CA VAL A 217 -6.93 -9.47 9.52
C VAL A 217 -6.36 -10.62 8.70
N GLU A 218 -6.90 -11.82 8.88
CA GLU A 218 -6.52 -13.00 8.09
C GLU A 218 -7.25 -13.00 6.74
N ILE A 219 -6.62 -13.64 5.76
CA ILE A 219 -7.27 -13.89 4.47
C ILE A 219 -8.20 -15.08 4.62
N ASN A 220 -9.47 -14.94 4.23
CA ASN A 220 -10.48 -15.97 4.36
C ASN A 220 -11.53 -15.87 3.24
N ASN A 221 -11.71 -16.93 2.47
CA ASN A 221 -12.65 -16.98 1.35
C ASN A 221 -14.10 -17.23 1.78
N LYS A 222 -14.36 -17.53 3.06
CA LYS A 222 -15.72 -17.61 3.62
C LYS A 222 -16.26 -16.22 3.89
N ILE A 223 -16.74 -15.58 2.83
CA ILE A 223 -17.23 -14.20 2.85
C ILE A 223 -18.74 -14.12 2.64
N ARG A 224 -19.32 -12.99 3.07
CA ARG A 224 -20.73 -12.68 2.81
C ARG A 224 -20.91 -11.87 1.53
N VAL A 225 -20.07 -10.85 1.35
CA VAL A 225 -20.02 -9.96 0.18
C VAL A 225 -18.57 -9.82 -0.25
N LEU A 226 -18.35 -9.48 -1.51
CA LEU A 226 -17.02 -9.15 -2.02
C LEU A 226 -16.57 -7.79 -1.45
N ASN A 227 -15.32 -7.76 -0.99
CA ASN A 227 -14.65 -6.56 -0.49
C ASN A 227 -13.24 -6.49 -1.08
N PHE A 228 -13.12 -5.70 -2.15
CA PHE A 228 -11.85 -5.48 -2.86
C PHE A 228 -11.04 -4.34 -2.24
N ASN A 229 -11.43 -3.85 -1.05
CA ASN A 229 -10.56 -3.01 -0.24
C ASN A 229 -9.40 -3.84 0.35
N VAL A 230 -8.32 -3.17 0.72
CA VAL A 230 -7.11 -3.80 1.27
C VAL A 230 -6.96 -3.53 2.75
N TYR A 231 -6.48 -4.54 3.47
CA TYR A 231 -5.90 -4.32 4.78
C TYR A 231 -4.46 -3.90 4.62
N THR A 232 -4.04 -2.86 5.33
CA THR A 232 -2.64 -2.42 5.36
C THR A 232 -2.12 -2.34 6.78
N ASN A 233 -0.83 -2.66 6.95
CA ASN A 233 -0.12 -2.44 8.19
C ASN A 233 1.38 -2.24 7.92
N PHE A 234 2.11 -1.77 8.92
CA PHE A 234 3.54 -1.62 8.83
C PHE A 234 4.23 -1.93 10.15
N VAL A 235 5.53 -2.22 10.07
CA VAL A 235 6.40 -2.39 11.23
C VAL A 235 7.67 -1.58 11.03
N GLU A 236 8.12 -0.95 12.11
CA GLU A 236 9.35 -0.16 12.15
C GLU A 236 10.34 -0.79 13.14
N ALA A 237 11.63 -0.76 12.80
CA ALA A 237 12.67 -1.23 13.69
C ALA A 237 12.72 -0.36 14.96
N PRO A 238 12.98 -0.95 16.15
CA PRO A 238 13.12 -0.18 17.38
C PRO A 238 14.18 0.92 17.24
N ARG A 239 13.92 2.09 17.82
CA ARG A 239 14.97 3.11 17.94
C ARG A 239 16.14 2.52 18.73
N SER A 240 17.34 2.55 18.18
CA SER A 240 18.53 2.21 18.95
C SER A 240 18.64 3.19 20.13
N LEU A 241 18.48 2.68 21.35
CA LEU A 241 18.83 3.43 22.55
C LEU A 241 20.33 3.69 22.46
N LYS A 242 20.73 4.93 22.14
CA LYS A 242 22.13 5.34 22.29
C LYS A 242 22.49 5.07 23.75
N LYS A 243 23.32 4.04 24.00
CA LYS A 243 23.94 3.83 25.31
C LYS A 243 24.64 5.14 25.64
N LYS A 244 24.09 5.91 26.59
CA LYS A 244 24.85 6.98 27.24
C LYS A 244 26.06 6.29 27.83
N SER A 245 27.23 6.49 27.26
CA SER A 245 28.46 6.09 27.91
C SER A 245 28.52 6.86 29.22
N CYS A 246 28.23 6.20 30.34
CA CYS A 246 28.65 6.71 31.63
C CYS A 246 30.18 6.76 31.59
N ARG A 247 30.73 7.95 31.40
CA ARG A 247 32.13 8.20 31.72
C ARG A 247 32.22 8.12 33.25
N ARG A 248 32.95 7.12 33.74
CA ARG A 248 33.46 7.10 35.12
C ARG A 248 34.63 8.05 35.22
#